data_AF-A0A392PU71-F1
#
_entry.id   AF-A0A392PU71-F1
#
_cell.length_a   1.000
_cell.length_b   1.000
_cell.length_c   1.000
_cell.angle_alpha   90.00
_cell.angle_beta   90.00
_cell.angle_gamma   90.00
#
_symmetry.space_group_name_H-M   'P 1'
#
loop_
_entity.id
_entity.type
_entity.pdbx_description
1 polymer ?
#
loop_
_entity_poly.entity_id
_entity_poly.type
_entity_poly.pdbx_seq_one_letter_code
_entity_poly.pdbx_strand_id
1 'polypeptide(L)'
;VLVFDQIWGSPAPSKVIAFSWQLLYDRIPTRANLEVRGLLGTDLPWECVGCVGSAESSIHLFLRCPSAMMMWYEVFRWLGVVIVIPPPLFLLFEVLRGFARNVKLRQGFLIIWHATLWCLWKVRNNSIFANGSFVPKIIVDEIKVMSWKWCLTRMNLSPCLFYEWTWDPGDCLQR
;
A
#
# COMPACT_ATOMS: atom_id res chain seq x y z
N VAL A 1 -2.18 7.61 -19.05
CA VAL A 1 -3.14 6.84 -18.19
C VAL A 1 -3.61 7.79 -17.10
N LEU A 2 -4.91 8.02 -16.98
CA LEU A 2 -5.51 9.04 -16.08
C LEU A 2 -5.06 8.88 -14.61
N VAL A 3 -4.73 7.67 -14.17
CA VAL A 3 -4.20 7.36 -12.85
C VAL A 3 -3.02 8.26 -12.44
N PHE A 4 -2.08 8.51 -13.37
CA PHE A 4 -0.85 9.22 -13.04
C PHE A 4 -1.06 10.70 -12.72
N ASP A 5 -2.12 11.29 -13.27
CA ASP A 5 -2.53 12.66 -12.94
C ASP A 5 -3.37 12.68 -11.65
N GLN A 6 -4.21 11.66 -11.46
CA GLN A 6 -5.15 11.57 -10.34
C GLN A 6 -4.50 11.20 -9.01
N ILE A 7 -3.37 10.49 -9.03
CA ILE A 7 -2.67 10.04 -7.80
C ILE A 7 -2.25 11.23 -6.92
N TRP A 8 -1.95 12.38 -7.53
CA TRP A 8 -1.57 13.61 -6.83
C TRP A 8 -2.75 14.31 -6.15
N GLY A 9 -3.99 13.97 -6.51
CA GLY A 9 -5.19 14.48 -5.84
C GLY A 9 -5.52 13.77 -4.52
N SER A 10 -4.71 12.78 -4.13
CA SER A 10 -4.85 12.07 -2.86
C SER A 10 -4.44 12.95 -1.67
N PRO A 11 -5.12 12.87 -0.51
CA PRO A 11 -4.70 13.57 0.70
C PRO A 11 -3.59 12.85 1.48
N ALA A 12 -2.98 11.79 0.94
CA ALA A 12 -1.83 11.15 1.57
C ALA A 12 -0.61 12.11 1.64
N PRO A 13 0.37 11.88 2.52
CA PRO A 13 1.58 12.69 2.54
C PRO A 13 2.32 12.68 1.19
N SER A 14 2.82 13.85 0.76
CA SER A 14 3.48 14.01 -0.55
C SER A 14 4.62 13.02 -0.80
N LYS A 15 5.44 12.73 0.21
CA LYS A 15 6.50 11.69 0.14
C LYS A 15 5.95 10.31 -0.23
N VAL A 16 4.77 9.97 0.29
CA VAL A 16 4.12 8.66 0.06
C VAL A 16 3.44 8.61 -1.31
N ILE A 17 2.84 9.72 -1.73
CA ILE A 17 2.30 9.87 -3.09
C ILE A 17 3.44 9.73 -4.11
N ALA A 18 4.56 10.44 -3.91
CA ALA A 18 5.73 10.35 -4.77
C ALA A 18 6.29 8.93 -4.86
N PHE A 19 6.38 8.22 -3.72
CA PHE A 19 6.75 6.80 -3.71
C PHE A 19 5.77 5.95 -4.53
N SER A 20 4.47 6.13 -4.34
CA SER A 20 3.45 5.35 -5.05
C SER A 20 3.49 5.63 -6.56
N TRP A 21 3.70 6.89 -6.95
CA TRP A 21 3.92 7.29 -8.33
C TRP A 21 5.16 6.63 -8.93
N GLN A 22 6.30 6.64 -8.24
CA GLN A 22 7.52 5.92 -8.67
C GLN A 22 7.27 4.43 -8.82
N LEU A 23 6.52 3.81 -7.91
CA LEU A 23 6.16 2.41 -7.96
C LEU A 23 5.29 2.09 -9.19
N LEU A 24 4.31 2.93 -9.52
CA LEU A 24 3.48 2.73 -10.71
C LEU A 24 4.26 2.85 -12.03
N TYR A 25 5.38 3.58 -12.03
CA TYR A 25 6.33 3.64 -13.15
C TYR A 25 7.39 2.52 -13.11
N ASP A 26 7.32 1.61 -12.14
CA ASP A 26 8.32 0.59 -11.87
C ASP A 26 9.74 1.16 -11.68
N ARG A 27 9.85 2.29 -10.97
CA ARG A 27 11.11 3.02 -10.76
C ARG A 27 11.71 2.87 -9.37
N ILE A 28 11.09 2.09 -8.49
CA ILE A 28 11.58 1.81 -7.14
C ILE A 28 12.69 0.74 -7.15
N PRO A 29 13.60 0.71 -6.16
CA PRO A 29 14.75 -0.20 -6.15
C PRO A 29 14.39 -1.62 -5.65
N THR A 30 13.52 -2.30 -6.38
CA THR A 30 13.34 -3.76 -6.26
C THR A 30 14.57 -4.49 -6.81
N ARG A 31 14.76 -5.76 -6.47
CA ARG A 31 15.88 -6.55 -6.98
C ARG A 31 15.89 -6.55 -8.52
N ALA A 32 14.77 -6.86 -9.18
CA ALA A 32 14.68 -6.79 -10.64
C ALA A 32 15.13 -5.43 -11.22
N ASN A 33 14.74 -4.32 -10.61
CA ASN A 33 15.12 -2.98 -11.09
C ASN A 33 16.59 -2.63 -10.81
N LEU A 34 17.17 -3.17 -9.73
CA LEU A 34 18.59 -3.02 -9.44
C LEU A 34 19.45 -3.87 -10.39
N GLU A 35 18.97 -5.04 -10.79
CA GLU A 35 19.62 -5.92 -11.78
C GLU A 35 19.73 -5.23 -13.12
N VAL A 36 18.62 -4.67 -13.62
CA VAL A 36 18.58 -3.91 -14.89
C VAL A 36 19.53 -2.71 -14.87
N ARG A 37 19.81 -2.14 -13.69
CA ARG A 37 20.76 -1.02 -13.51
C ARG A 37 22.21 -1.47 -13.33
N GLY A 38 22.48 -2.78 -13.30
CA GLY A 38 23.82 -3.32 -13.01
C GLY A 38 24.28 -3.08 -11.56
N LEU A 39 23.34 -2.89 -10.62
CA LEU A 39 23.62 -2.57 -9.22
C LEU A 39 23.45 -3.76 -8.26
N LEU A 40 22.98 -4.92 -8.76
CA LEU A 40 23.00 -6.15 -7.98
C LEU A 40 24.35 -6.85 -8.17
N GLY A 41 25.07 -7.05 -7.07
CA GLY A 41 26.23 -7.94 -7.06
C GLY A 41 25.79 -9.40 -7.25
N THR A 42 26.70 -10.24 -7.78
CA THR A 42 26.48 -11.67 -8.01
C THR A 42 26.08 -12.46 -6.76
N ASP A 43 26.37 -11.91 -5.57
CA ASP A 43 26.18 -12.61 -4.29
C ASP A 43 24.88 -12.21 -3.58
N LEU A 44 24.10 -11.26 -4.13
CA LEU A 44 22.82 -10.89 -3.54
C LEU A 44 21.72 -11.89 -3.92
N PRO A 45 20.92 -12.37 -2.96
CA PRO A 45 19.80 -13.24 -3.27
C PRO A 45 18.81 -12.52 -4.19
N TRP A 46 18.33 -13.20 -5.23
CA TRP A 46 17.37 -12.69 -6.22
C TRP A 46 15.91 -12.78 -5.73
N GLU A 47 15.67 -13.63 -4.72
CA GLU A 47 14.33 -13.99 -4.24
C GLU A 47 13.58 -12.80 -3.63
N CYS A 48 12.28 -12.93 -3.38
CA CYS A 48 11.53 -11.98 -2.60
C CYS A 48 11.86 -12.16 -1.12
N VAL A 49 12.05 -11.06 -0.37
CA VAL A 49 12.21 -11.18 1.09
C VAL A 49 10.91 -11.50 1.82
N GLY A 50 9.77 -11.34 1.14
CA GLY A 50 8.44 -11.60 1.71
C GLY A 50 7.91 -13.02 1.50
N CYS A 51 8.58 -13.85 0.70
CA CYS A 51 8.22 -15.26 0.44
C CYS A 51 9.35 -16.05 -0.21
N VAL A 52 9.25 -17.38 -0.20
CA VAL A 52 10.26 -18.27 -0.80
C VAL A 52 9.92 -18.59 -2.26
N GLY A 53 10.93 -18.73 -3.12
CA GLY A 53 10.78 -19.31 -4.46
C GLY A 53 10.23 -18.39 -5.55
N SER A 54 10.33 -17.07 -5.39
CA SER A 54 9.92 -16.10 -6.41
C SER A 54 10.85 -14.91 -6.43
N ALA A 55 11.17 -14.39 -7.62
CA ALA A 55 12.04 -13.22 -7.78
C ALA A 55 11.34 -11.93 -7.35
N GLU A 56 12.06 -11.01 -6.70
CA GLU A 56 11.50 -9.72 -6.30
C GLU A 56 11.36 -8.78 -7.52
N SER A 57 10.12 -8.57 -7.95
CA SER A 57 9.70 -7.49 -8.85
C SER A 57 8.67 -6.60 -8.16
N SER A 58 8.39 -5.41 -8.71
CA SER A 58 7.36 -4.52 -8.14
C SER A 58 5.98 -5.18 -8.12
N ILE A 59 5.60 -5.86 -9.21
CA ILE A 59 4.30 -6.56 -9.26
C ILE A 59 4.26 -7.71 -8.25
N HIS A 60 5.34 -8.49 -8.13
CA HIS A 60 5.37 -9.56 -7.15
C HIS A 60 5.31 -9.02 -5.73
N LEU A 61 6.23 -8.13 -5.35
CA LEU A 61 6.36 -7.61 -3.99
C LEU A 61 5.07 -6.94 -3.49
N PHE A 62 4.35 -6.21 -4.34
CA PHE A 62 3.19 -5.43 -3.91
C PHE A 62 1.83 -6.10 -4.15
N LEU A 63 1.74 -7.11 -5.03
CA LEU A 63 0.46 -7.74 -5.38
C LEU A 63 0.46 -9.27 -5.27
N ARG A 64 1.51 -9.96 -5.75
CA ARG A 64 1.51 -11.43 -5.91
C ARG A 64 2.23 -12.18 -4.80
N CYS A 65 3.05 -11.50 -4.02
CA CYS A 65 3.74 -12.07 -2.87
C CYS A 65 2.69 -12.58 -1.86
N PRO A 66 2.78 -13.82 -1.36
CA PRO A 66 1.86 -14.35 -0.34
C PRO A 66 1.64 -13.41 0.85
N SER A 67 2.72 -12.79 1.36
CA SER A 67 2.62 -11.81 2.44
C SER A 67 1.83 -10.56 2.02
N ALA A 68 2.04 -10.06 0.80
CA ALA A 68 1.31 -8.91 0.28
C ALA A 68 -0.17 -9.23 0.02
N MET A 69 -0.48 -10.41 -0.54
CA MET A 69 -1.85 -10.88 -0.75
C MET A 69 -2.60 -10.97 0.57
N MET A 70 -1.98 -11.53 1.62
CA MET A 70 -2.57 -11.61 2.96
C MET A 70 -2.84 -10.21 3.54
N MET A 71 -1.91 -9.26 3.36
CA MET A 71 -2.11 -7.89 3.81
C MET A 71 -3.26 -7.20 3.07
N TRP A 72 -3.34 -7.33 1.75
CA TRP A 72 -4.46 -6.78 0.97
C TRP A 72 -5.80 -7.40 1.38
N TYR A 73 -5.84 -8.72 1.59
CA TYR A 73 -7.02 -9.41 2.08
C TYR A 73 -7.51 -8.82 3.40
N GLU A 74 -6.62 -8.62 4.37
CA GLU A 74 -6.98 -8.02 5.67
C GLU A 74 -7.43 -6.57 5.54
N VAL A 75 -6.81 -5.78 4.65
CA VAL A 75 -7.22 -4.41 4.36
C VAL A 75 -8.61 -4.36 3.72
N PHE A 76 -8.90 -5.21 2.74
CA PHE A 76 -10.21 -5.26 2.09
C PHE A 76 -11.30 -5.74 3.05
N ARG A 77 -10.99 -6.73 3.89
CA ARG A 77 -11.86 -7.19 4.97
C ARG A 77 -12.19 -6.06 5.94
N TRP A 78 -11.18 -5.28 6.34
CA TRP A 78 -11.35 -4.12 7.22
C TRP A 78 -12.16 -2.99 6.56
N LEU A 79 -12.02 -2.79 5.25
CA LEU A 79 -12.80 -1.82 4.48
C LEU A 79 -14.23 -2.29 4.17
N GLY A 80 -14.59 -3.55 4.47
CA GLY A 80 -15.88 -4.13 4.12
C GLY A 80 -16.10 -4.31 2.61
N VAL A 81 -15.03 -4.45 1.83
CA VAL A 81 -15.08 -4.61 0.37
C VAL A 81 -14.56 -5.97 -0.07
N VAL A 82 -15.13 -6.52 -1.15
CA VAL A 82 -14.65 -7.75 -1.79
C VAL A 82 -14.01 -7.38 -3.11
N ILE A 83 -12.69 -7.50 -3.19
CA ILE A 83 -11.91 -7.10 -4.36
C ILE A 83 -11.05 -8.27 -4.80
N VAL A 84 -11.18 -8.63 -6.08
CA VAL A 84 -10.20 -9.46 -6.77
C VAL A 84 -9.08 -8.53 -7.22
N ILE A 85 -7.86 -8.75 -6.74
CA ILE A 85 -6.71 -7.91 -7.07
C ILE A 85 -6.44 -7.99 -8.58
N PRO A 86 -6.61 -6.88 -9.33
CA PRO A 86 -6.36 -6.90 -10.75
C PRO A 86 -4.85 -6.87 -11.04
N PRO A 87 -4.35 -7.62 -12.03
CA PRO A 87 -3.11 -7.24 -12.68
C PRO A 87 -3.42 -6.08 -13.65
N PRO A 88 -2.71 -4.93 -13.67
CA PRO A 88 -1.58 -4.41 -12.87
C PRO A 88 -1.95 -3.46 -11.70
N LEU A 89 -0.96 -3.01 -10.90
CA LEU A 89 -1.16 -2.21 -9.67
C LEU A 89 -1.95 -0.91 -9.86
N PHE A 90 -1.83 -0.23 -11.00
CA PHE A 90 -2.61 0.98 -11.25
C PHE A 90 -4.12 0.70 -11.36
N LEU A 91 -4.53 -0.51 -11.74
CA LEU A 91 -5.95 -0.88 -11.75
C LEU A 91 -6.48 -1.02 -10.33
N LEU A 92 -5.66 -1.49 -9.37
CA LEU A 92 -6.08 -1.56 -7.97
C LEU A 92 -6.39 -0.15 -7.41
N PHE A 93 -5.62 0.86 -7.83
CA PHE A 93 -5.91 2.27 -7.50
C PHE A 93 -7.29 2.69 -8.04
N GLU A 94 -7.57 2.44 -9.32
CA GLU A 94 -8.87 2.81 -9.92
C GLU A 94 -10.03 2.03 -9.32
N VAL A 95 -9.84 0.75 -9.03
CA VAL A 95 -10.85 -0.10 -8.41
C VAL A 95 -11.23 0.47 -7.04
N LEU A 96 -10.28 0.73 -6.15
CA LEU A 96 -10.56 1.33 -4.83
C LEU A 96 -11.19 2.72 -4.96
N ARG A 97 -10.73 3.52 -5.92
CA ARG A 97 -11.30 4.84 -6.18
C ARG A 97 -12.76 4.77 -6.66
N GLY A 98 -13.10 3.73 -7.45
CA GLY A 98 -14.43 3.48 -8.01
C GLY A 98 -15.41 2.86 -7.01
N PHE A 99 -14.93 2.08 -6.03
CA PHE A 99 -15.76 1.54 -4.95
C PHE A 99 -16.36 2.63 -4.04
N ALA A 100 -15.73 3.81 -3.98
CA ALA A 100 -16.18 4.90 -3.14
C ALA A 100 -17.38 5.66 -3.75
N ARG A 101 -18.46 5.76 -2.96
CA ARG A 101 -19.72 6.40 -3.36
C ARG A 101 -19.69 7.93 -3.29
N ASN A 102 -18.73 8.51 -2.57
CA ASN A 102 -18.58 9.96 -2.43
C ASN A 102 -17.10 10.35 -2.35
N VAL A 103 -16.83 11.66 -2.40
CA VAL A 103 -15.45 12.19 -2.45
C VAL A 103 -14.68 11.90 -1.15
N LYS A 104 -15.32 11.99 0.01
CA LYS A 104 -14.68 11.71 1.32
C LYS A 104 -14.22 10.25 1.42
N LEU A 105 -15.11 9.31 1.13
CA LEU A 105 -14.77 7.88 1.10
C LEU A 105 -13.66 7.59 0.09
N ARG A 106 -13.73 8.23 -1.08
CA ARG A 106 -12.70 8.07 -2.12
C ARG A 106 -11.34 8.49 -1.61
N GLN A 107 -11.26 9.67 -0.99
CA GLN A 107 -10.03 10.18 -0.40
C GLN A 107 -9.49 9.26 0.71
N GLY A 108 -10.36 8.77 1.59
CA GLY A 108 -9.98 7.83 2.65
C GLY A 108 -9.47 6.49 2.12
N PHE A 109 -10.14 5.91 1.12
CA PHE A 109 -9.71 4.67 0.47
C PHE A 109 -8.36 4.84 -0.23
N LEU A 110 -8.13 6.00 -0.88
CA LEU A 110 -6.83 6.31 -1.49
C LEU A 110 -5.74 6.49 -0.43
N ILE A 111 -6.01 7.15 0.70
CA ILE A 111 -5.09 7.22 1.84
C ILE A 111 -4.71 5.81 2.32
N ILE A 112 -5.69 4.92 2.47
CA ILE A 112 -5.47 3.55 2.93
C ILE A 112 -4.63 2.77 1.90
N TRP A 113 -4.94 2.90 0.61
CA TRP A 113 -4.14 2.29 -0.47
C TRP A 113 -2.67 2.74 -0.43
N HIS A 114 -2.43 4.04 -0.28
CA HIS A 114 -1.07 4.58 -0.14
C HIS A 114 -0.36 4.09 1.12
N ALA A 115 -1.08 4.01 2.25
CA ALA A 115 -0.54 3.49 3.50
C ALA A 115 -0.14 2.01 3.36
N THR A 116 -0.97 1.20 2.69
CA THR A 116 -0.67 -0.22 2.42
C THR A 116 0.61 -0.39 1.61
N LEU A 117 0.75 0.35 0.49
CA LEU A 117 1.97 0.32 -0.32
C LEU A 117 3.18 0.80 0.47
N TRP A 118 3.04 1.88 1.22
CA TRP A 118 4.14 2.41 2.02
C TRP A 118 4.60 1.41 3.09
N CYS A 119 3.67 0.78 3.80
CA CYS A 119 3.99 -0.23 4.81
C CYS A 119 4.63 -1.48 4.21
N LEU A 120 4.17 -1.96 3.05
CA LEU A 120 4.82 -3.05 2.29
C LEU A 120 6.27 -2.71 1.95
N TRP A 121 6.52 -1.48 1.50
CA TRP A 121 7.87 -1.03 1.20
C TRP A 121 8.76 -0.92 2.44
N LYS A 122 8.21 -0.41 3.55
CA LYS A 122 8.93 -0.30 4.83
C LYS A 122 9.30 -1.67 5.38
N VAL A 123 8.36 -2.63 5.42
CA VAL A 123 8.66 -3.97 5.94
C VAL A 123 9.71 -4.65 5.07
N ARG A 124 9.63 -4.51 3.73
CA ARG A 124 10.66 -5.02 2.81
C ARG A 124 12.04 -4.47 3.14
N ASN A 125 12.16 -3.15 3.33
CA ASN A 125 13.45 -2.54 3.65
C ASN A 125 13.94 -2.95 5.03
N ASN A 126 13.06 -3.01 6.03
CA ASN A 126 13.42 -3.48 7.36
C ASN A 126 13.89 -4.95 7.35
N SER A 127 13.30 -5.80 6.52
CA SER A 127 13.76 -7.19 6.34
C SER A 127 15.16 -7.29 5.74
N ILE A 128 15.56 -6.34 4.89
CA ILE A 128 16.88 -6.33 4.27
C ILE A 128 17.94 -5.70 5.19
N PHE A 129 17.60 -4.61 5.86
CA PHE A 129 18.59 -3.75 6.53
C PHE A 129 18.54 -3.83 8.06
N ALA A 130 17.51 -4.45 8.64
CA ALA A 130 17.26 -4.45 10.08
C ALA A 130 16.68 -5.77 10.60
N ASN A 131 16.89 -6.89 9.88
CA ASN A 131 16.41 -8.23 10.25
C ASN A 131 14.91 -8.30 10.57
N GLY A 132 14.11 -7.44 9.93
CA GLY A 132 12.65 -7.46 10.07
C GLY A 132 12.01 -8.66 9.40
N SER A 133 10.76 -8.96 9.76
CA SER A 133 9.98 -10.04 9.16
C SER A 133 8.60 -9.58 8.73
N PHE A 134 8.03 -10.27 7.75
CA PHE A 134 6.66 -10.03 7.31
C PHE A 134 5.68 -10.68 8.29
N VAL A 135 5.13 -9.87 9.20
CA VAL A 135 4.05 -10.28 10.12
C VAL A 135 2.77 -9.54 9.72
N PRO A 136 1.88 -10.13 8.89
CA PRO A 136 0.76 -9.42 8.27
C PRO A 136 -0.11 -8.64 9.27
N LYS A 137 -0.45 -9.23 10.43
CA LYS A 137 -1.27 -8.57 11.45
C LYS A 137 -0.65 -7.28 11.97
N ILE A 138 0.65 -7.31 12.33
CA ILE A 138 1.37 -6.13 12.83
C ILE A 138 1.41 -5.03 11.76
N ILE A 139 1.65 -5.41 10.50
CA ILE A 139 1.75 -4.45 9.41
C ILE A 139 0.37 -3.85 9.09
N VAL A 140 -0.70 -4.63 9.16
CA VAL A 140 -2.08 -4.14 9.01
C VAL A 140 -2.45 -3.17 10.12
N ASP A 141 -2.07 -3.45 11.37
CA ASP A 141 -2.28 -2.50 12.48
C ASP A 141 -1.49 -1.20 12.24
N GLU A 142 -0.28 -1.29 11.69
CA GLU A 142 0.47 -0.10 11.30
C GLU A 142 -0.21 0.69 10.16
N ILE A 143 -0.78 -0.01 9.17
CA ILE A 143 -1.59 0.62 8.10
C ILE A 143 -2.78 1.37 8.71
N LYS A 144 -3.49 0.76 9.67
CA LYS A 144 -4.63 1.38 10.35
C LYS A 144 -4.21 2.63 11.10
N VAL A 145 -3.16 2.56 11.92
CA VAL A 145 -2.64 3.72 12.69
C VAL A 145 -2.20 4.84 11.76
N MET A 146 -1.49 4.51 10.69
CA MET A 146 -0.95 5.47 9.75
C MET A 146 -2.04 6.18 8.96
N SER A 147 -2.97 5.42 8.39
CA SER A 147 -4.11 5.95 7.64
C SER A 147 -5.02 6.80 8.52
N TRP A 148 -5.31 6.38 9.76
CA TRP A 148 -6.08 7.15 10.74
C TRP A 148 -5.46 8.53 10.98
N LYS A 149 -4.16 8.57 11.30
CA LYS A 149 -3.43 9.83 11.54
C LYS A 149 -3.46 10.74 10.32
N TRP A 150 -3.31 10.18 9.12
CA TRP A 150 -3.35 10.97 7.88
C TRP A 150 -4.75 11.50 7.60
N CYS A 151 -5.79 10.69 7.80
CA CYS A 151 -7.18 11.13 7.68
C CYS A 151 -7.50 12.31 8.61
N LEU A 152 -7.18 12.19 9.91
CA LEU A 152 -7.45 13.27 10.88
C LEU A 152 -6.69 14.56 10.60
N THR A 153 -5.51 14.48 10.00
CA THR A 153 -4.64 15.66 9.79
C THR A 153 -4.76 16.28 8.40
N ARG A 154 -5.25 15.54 7.41
CA ARG A 154 -5.24 15.95 5.99
C ARG A 154 -6.61 15.94 5.33
N MET A 155 -7.63 15.42 6.01
CA MET A 155 -9.02 15.49 5.57
C MET A 155 -9.82 16.32 6.57
N ASN A 156 -10.86 17.00 6.07
CA ASN A 156 -11.81 17.72 6.92
C ASN A 156 -12.83 16.73 7.52
N LEU A 157 -12.34 15.84 8.38
CA LEU A 157 -13.14 14.82 9.06
C LEU A 157 -13.46 15.25 10.48
N SER A 158 -14.65 14.90 10.95
CA SER A 158 -14.95 14.94 12.38
C SER A 158 -13.97 14.01 13.13
N PRO A 159 -13.46 14.40 14.31
CA PRO A 159 -12.60 13.53 15.09
C PRO A 159 -13.26 12.16 15.32
N CYS A 160 -12.53 11.10 15.00
CA CYS A 160 -12.89 9.72 15.34
C CYS A 160 -11.77 9.09 16.16
N LEU A 161 -12.15 8.30 17.16
CA LEU A 161 -11.22 7.58 18.00
C LEU A 161 -10.61 6.41 17.21
N PHE A 162 -9.38 6.04 17.54
CA PHE A 162 -8.67 4.99 16.80
C PHE A 162 -9.40 3.63 16.81
N TYR A 163 -10.12 3.32 17.89
CA TYR A 163 -10.91 2.07 17.95
C TYR A 163 -12.10 2.11 16.99
N GLU A 164 -12.74 3.27 16.80
CA GLU A 164 -13.84 3.45 15.84
C GLU A 164 -13.32 3.25 14.42
N TRP A 165 -12.16 3.85 14.10
CA TRP A 165 -11.48 3.66 12.83
C TRP A 165 -11.10 2.20 12.55
N THR A 166 -10.65 1.50 13.58
CA THR A 166 -10.27 0.08 13.49
C THR A 166 -11.49 -0.83 13.31
N TRP A 167 -12.63 -0.44 13.88
CA TRP A 167 -13.89 -1.14 13.75
C TRP A 167 -14.52 -0.94 12.37
N ASP A 168 -14.77 0.32 11.99
CA ASP A 168 -15.34 0.69 10.70
C ASP A 168 -14.79 2.05 10.22
N PRO A 169 -13.81 2.05 9.30
CA PRO A 169 -13.29 3.30 8.74
C PRO A 169 -14.29 3.96 7.80
N GLY A 170 -15.22 3.20 7.21
CA GLY A 170 -16.27 3.72 6.33
C GLY A 170 -17.21 4.66 7.07
N ASP A 171 -17.63 4.28 8.28
CA ASP A 171 -18.44 5.13 9.16
C ASP A 171 -17.67 6.40 9.56
N CYS A 172 -16.39 6.26 9.94
CA CYS A 172 -15.56 7.39 10.32
C CYS A 172 -15.37 8.41 9.18
N LEU A 173 -15.19 7.92 7.95
CA LEU A 173 -15.02 8.76 6.75
C LEU A 173 -16.31 9.47 6.30
N GLN A 174 -17.47 8.99 6.75
CA GLN A 174 -18.78 9.53 6.39
C GLN A 174 -19.31 10.56 7.39
N ARG A 175 -18.68 10.69 8.55
CA ARG A 175 -18.98 11.74 9.54
C ARG A 175 -18.75 13.16 9.00
#